data_AF-A0A0S4J0N9-F1
#
_entry.id   AF-A0A0S4J0N9-F1
#
_cell.length_a   1.000
_cell.length_b   1.000
_cell.length_c   1.000
_cell.angle_alpha   90.00
_cell.angle_beta   90.00
_cell.angle_gamma   90.00
#
_symmetry.space_group_name_H-M   'P 1'
#
loop_
_entity.id
_entity.type
_entity.pdbx_description
1 polymer ?
#
loop_
_entity_poly.entity_id
_entity_poly.type
_entity_poly.pdbx_seq_one_letter_code
_entity_poly.pdbx_strand_id
1 'polypeptide(L)'
;MIDAQSLVALGRSVCAPQALHEATSASQFLLSPFYSLGDYAMVFGNLGLFLLFHGMHRFQLYRRNKTFERTTATLYHNNPPPVAKHSNMHDLNPAASGAVASSPLTMITSLPTTTIMRPAVALKFPNHSISLAMLLAPGVVNGGMRGIFSGEVVDTIGGVVGLVAVSLGVWWRWRSGNLRELKPMRFVLWPHHVRRSFIAPWLLPYGQWGPLSLRSTHGRLRGAVRVGCEWLSAQTITVALLVQAVASIPVPTSWCVGLWFVLCGVQLISVMLIVVVRPARAPATDVLQVISLLITATLELIAGLIASHATAIESESPLTVLSLASMVTSVVKSAHTALIFVWEMQQNNQQQQVIGGGAMEGDDGTIGNITSSNRKGARLLPRQDLRDSPPMVSPRESAWSSQLPSLFLLSPIEEDDDDDDDGLEESSSWRSRMKSGTTPAQLLEELIGAVCALHLEAKKETKVSRWE
;
A
#
# COMPACT_ATOMS: atom_id res chain seq x y z
N MET A 1 4.52 -6.58 10.07
CA MET A 1 6.00 -6.46 10.14
C MET A 1 6.42 -5.09 10.65
N ILE A 2 5.91 -3.99 10.08
CA ILE A 2 6.21 -2.63 10.55
C ILE A 2 5.81 -2.45 12.03
N ASP A 3 4.65 -2.99 12.44
CA ASP A 3 4.16 -2.86 13.84
C ASP A 3 5.12 -3.50 14.87
N ALA A 4 5.73 -4.64 14.52
CA ALA A 4 6.71 -5.31 15.37
C ALA A 4 7.99 -4.47 15.52
N GLN A 5 8.46 -3.84 14.44
CA GLN A 5 9.61 -2.94 14.52
C GLN A 5 9.32 -1.72 15.39
N SER A 6 8.12 -1.14 15.29
CA SER A 6 7.68 -0.06 16.17
C SER A 6 7.63 -0.50 17.64
N LEU A 7 7.06 -1.66 17.95
CA LEU A 7 7.03 -2.20 19.33
C LEU A 7 8.44 -2.40 19.90
N VAL A 8 9.36 -2.92 19.08
CA VAL A 8 10.78 -3.05 19.44
C VAL A 8 11.41 -1.69 19.71
N ALA A 9 11.09 -0.66 18.92
CA ALA A 9 11.57 0.69 19.17
C ALA A 9 11.09 1.22 20.53
N LEU A 10 9.81 1.02 20.85
CA LEU A 10 9.22 1.43 22.12
C LEU A 10 9.92 0.75 23.30
N GLY A 11 10.12 -0.57 23.23
CA GLY A 11 10.79 -1.32 24.28
C GLY A 11 12.29 -1.04 24.41
N ARG A 12 12.91 -0.43 23.39
CA ARG A 12 14.29 0.05 23.42
C ARG A 12 14.44 1.51 23.84
N SER A 13 13.34 2.24 23.97
CA SER A 13 13.41 3.64 24.40
C SER A 13 13.98 3.71 25.82
N VAL A 14 14.67 4.82 26.13
CA VAL A 14 15.22 5.07 27.49
C VAL A 14 14.12 5.05 28.55
N CYS A 15 12.87 5.30 28.12
CA CYS A 15 11.68 5.40 28.95
C CYS A 15 10.86 4.11 29.00
N ALA A 16 11.35 3.01 28.41
CA ALA A 16 10.67 1.72 28.40
C ALA A 16 10.59 1.13 29.82
N PRO A 17 9.40 0.70 30.28
CA PRO A 17 9.29 -0.16 31.46
C PRO A 17 10.10 -1.45 31.27
N GLN A 18 10.68 -1.97 32.36
CA GLN A 18 11.54 -3.16 32.33
C GLN A 18 10.87 -4.35 31.64
N ALA A 19 9.59 -4.62 31.95
CA ALA A 19 8.83 -5.70 31.32
C ALA A 19 8.75 -5.57 29.78
N LEU A 20 8.60 -4.34 29.26
CA LEU A 20 8.57 -4.09 27.82
C LEU A 20 9.97 -4.25 27.19
N HIS A 21 11.02 -3.81 27.91
CA HIS A 21 12.40 -3.98 27.48
C HIS A 21 12.76 -5.47 27.37
N GLU A 22 12.41 -6.27 28.37
CA GLU A 22 12.63 -7.73 28.38
C GLU A 22 11.85 -8.42 27.27
N ALA A 23 10.55 -8.10 27.12
CA ALA A 23 9.70 -8.68 26.08
C ALA A 23 10.18 -8.39 24.65
N THR A 24 10.89 -7.28 24.44
CA THR A 24 11.37 -6.86 23.11
C THR A 24 12.86 -7.13 22.87
N SER A 25 13.60 -7.56 23.89
CA SER A 25 15.06 -7.77 23.85
C SER A 25 15.52 -8.71 22.73
N ALA A 26 14.85 -9.86 22.55
CA ALA A 26 15.18 -10.81 21.48
C ALA A 26 14.81 -10.31 20.08
N SER A 27 13.85 -9.38 19.98
CA SER A 27 13.31 -8.88 18.72
C SER A 27 14.10 -7.70 18.13
N GLN A 28 15.19 -7.29 18.78
CA GLN A 28 16.04 -6.17 18.35
C GLN A 28 16.65 -6.40 16.95
N PHE A 29 16.88 -7.66 16.56
CA PHE A 29 17.35 -8.03 15.22
C PHE A 29 16.34 -7.75 14.10
N LEU A 30 15.05 -7.62 14.41
CA LEU A 30 14.03 -7.21 13.44
C LEU A 30 14.23 -5.75 12.99
N LEU A 31 14.91 -4.96 13.81
CA LEU A 31 15.14 -3.54 13.57
C LEU A 31 16.45 -3.34 12.78
N SER A 32 17.51 -4.08 13.13
CA SER A 32 18.73 -4.19 12.35
C SER A 32 19.50 -5.46 12.71
N PRO A 33 20.04 -6.22 11.73
CA PRO A 33 20.96 -7.32 12.03
C PRO A 33 22.30 -6.85 12.59
N PHE A 34 22.62 -5.56 12.47
CA PHE A 34 23.86 -4.94 12.97
C PHE A 34 23.68 -4.28 14.34
N TYR A 35 22.55 -4.54 15.01
CA TYR A 35 22.22 -3.90 16.27
C TYR A 35 23.33 -4.03 17.34
N SER A 36 23.95 -5.20 17.46
CA SER A 36 25.00 -5.45 18.47
C SER A 36 26.31 -4.69 18.23
N LEU A 37 26.48 -4.09 17.05
CA LEU A 37 27.69 -3.36 16.67
C LEU A 37 27.59 -1.85 16.95
N GLY A 38 26.46 -1.36 17.47
CA GLY A 38 26.24 0.06 17.79
C GLY A 38 25.41 0.82 16.74
N ASP A 39 25.09 2.07 17.07
CA ASP A 39 24.14 2.88 16.30
C ASP A 39 24.69 3.26 14.91
N TYR A 40 25.99 3.62 14.80
CA TYR A 40 26.63 3.83 13.51
C TYR A 40 26.54 2.57 12.61
N ALA A 41 26.80 1.39 13.17
CA ALA A 41 26.80 0.12 12.43
C ALA A 41 25.38 -0.25 11.97
N MET A 42 24.34 0.09 12.75
CA MET A 42 22.95 -0.05 12.31
C MET A 42 22.67 0.79 11.06
N VAL A 43 23.14 2.04 11.01
CA VAL A 43 22.94 2.92 9.85
C VAL A 43 23.71 2.40 8.64
N PHE A 44 25.04 2.26 8.77
CA PHE A 44 25.90 1.87 7.64
C PHE A 44 25.62 0.44 7.17
N GLY A 45 25.34 -0.48 8.07
CA GLY A 45 25.02 -1.86 7.74
C GLY A 45 23.70 -1.97 6.96
N ASN A 46 22.63 -1.31 7.42
CA ASN A 46 21.35 -1.31 6.71
C ASN A 46 21.45 -0.60 5.34
N LEU A 47 22.16 0.52 5.25
CA LEU A 47 22.43 1.18 3.96
C LEU A 47 23.28 0.29 3.04
N GLY A 48 24.30 -0.37 3.57
CA GLY A 48 25.14 -1.32 2.84
C GLY A 48 24.32 -2.48 2.28
N LEU A 49 23.46 -3.10 3.09
CA LEU A 49 22.54 -4.14 2.62
C LEU A 49 21.60 -3.61 1.52
N PHE A 50 20.99 -2.44 1.72
CA PHE A 50 20.15 -1.83 0.69
C PHE A 50 20.89 -1.63 -0.63
N LEU A 51 22.08 -1.03 -0.58
CA LEU A 51 22.92 -0.77 -1.77
C LEU A 51 23.34 -2.06 -2.46
N LEU A 52 23.73 -3.08 -1.69
CA LEU A 52 24.11 -4.39 -2.22
C LEU A 52 22.95 -5.04 -2.98
N PHE A 53 21.77 -5.17 -2.35
CA PHE A 53 20.61 -5.78 -2.99
C PHE A 53 20.07 -4.94 -4.15
N HIS A 54 20.08 -3.60 -4.02
CA HIS A 54 19.70 -2.72 -5.12
C HIS A 54 20.67 -2.85 -6.31
N GLY A 55 21.97 -2.89 -6.05
CA GLY A 55 23.02 -3.10 -7.04
C GLY A 55 22.88 -4.46 -7.73
N MET A 56 22.66 -5.54 -6.98
CA MET A 56 22.39 -6.87 -7.53
C MET A 56 21.15 -6.86 -8.44
N HIS A 57 20.07 -6.20 -8.03
CA HIS A 57 18.85 -6.11 -8.81
C HIS A 57 19.05 -5.30 -10.11
N ARG A 58 19.80 -4.19 -10.05
CA ARG A 58 20.22 -3.40 -11.22
C ARG A 58 21.11 -4.21 -12.17
N PHE A 59 22.04 -4.98 -11.64
CA PHE A 59 22.93 -5.83 -12.42
C PHE A 59 22.14 -6.94 -13.15
N GLN A 60 21.19 -7.59 -12.47
CA GLN A 60 20.31 -8.58 -13.09
C GLN A 60 19.45 -7.95 -14.19
N LEU A 61 18.94 -6.73 -13.98
CA LEU A 61 18.19 -5.99 -14.99
C LEU A 61 19.05 -5.68 -16.22
N TYR A 62 20.27 -5.19 -16.00
CA TYR A 62 21.24 -4.94 -17.07
C TYR A 62 21.55 -6.21 -17.87
N ARG A 63 21.84 -7.33 -17.19
CA ARG A 63 22.09 -8.62 -17.87
C ARG A 63 20.90 -9.07 -18.70
N ARG A 64 19.68 -8.99 -18.17
CA ARG A 64 18.48 -9.41 -18.90
C ARG A 64 18.15 -8.49 -20.07
N ASN A 65 18.36 -7.18 -19.93
CA ASN A 65 18.21 -6.23 -21.04
C ASN A 65 19.18 -6.57 -22.17
N LYS A 66 20.46 -6.81 -21.87
CA LYS A 66 21.46 -7.19 -22.87
C LYS A 66 21.13 -8.51 -23.58
N THR A 67 20.61 -9.50 -22.84
CA THR A 67 20.14 -10.76 -23.46
C THR A 67 18.92 -10.51 -24.33
N PHE A 68 17.95 -9.72 -23.87
CA PHE A 68 16.76 -9.38 -24.62
C PHE A 68 17.11 -8.67 -25.94
N GLU A 69 18.02 -7.70 -25.91
CA GLU A 69 18.53 -7.00 -27.11
C GLU A 69 19.14 -7.97 -28.12
N ARG A 70 20.00 -8.90 -27.66
CA ARG A 70 20.62 -9.93 -28.52
C ARG A 70 19.58 -10.84 -29.15
N THR A 71 18.57 -11.27 -28.39
CA THR A 71 17.48 -12.11 -28.89
C THR A 71 16.61 -11.35 -29.90
N THR A 72 16.30 -10.08 -29.63
CA THR A 72 15.55 -9.26 -30.58
C THR A 72 16.34 -9.03 -31.87
N ALA A 73 17.66 -8.75 -31.79
CA ALA A 73 18.50 -8.53 -32.96
C ALA A 73 18.62 -9.80 -33.82
N THR A 74 18.74 -10.99 -33.21
CA THR A 74 18.75 -12.26 -33.96
C THR A 74 17.40 -12.57 -34.61
N LEU A 75 16.28 -12.27 -33.95
CA LEU A 75 14.95 -12.42 -34.56
C LEU A 75 14.73 -11.49 -35.75
N TYR A 76 15.19 -10.23 -35.66
CA TYR A 76 15.13 -9.27 -36.78
C TYR A 76 16.06 -9.66 -37.94
N HIS A 77 17.24 -10.22 -37.65
CA HIS A 77 18.17 -10.63 -38.69
C HIS A 77 17.69 -11.88 -39.45
N ASN A 78 17.07 -12.84 -38.75
CA ASN A 78 16.61 -14.09 -39.36
C ASN A 78 15.27 -13.95 -40.09
N ASN A 79 14.48 -12.93 -39.76
CA ASN A 79 13.26 -12.58 -40.47
C ASN A 79 13.40 -11.15 -40.97
N PRO A 80 14.17 -10.90 -42.05
CA PRO A 80 14.21 -9.59 -42.65
C PRO A 80 12.75 -9.17 -42.91
N PRO A 81 12.38 -7.91 -42.58
CA PRO A 81 11.02 -7.44 -42.82
C PRO A 81 10.67 -7.81 -44.25
N PRO A 82 9.49 -8.42 -44.51
CA PRO A 82 9.12 -8.80 -45.86
C PRO A 82 9.32 -7.55 -46.68
N VAL A 83 10.30 -7.58 -47.58
CA VAL A 83 10.57 -6.48 -48.49
C VAL A 83 9.22 -6.20 -49.07
N ALA A 84 8.64 -5.05 -48.71
CA ALA A 84 7.35 -4.64 -49.21
C ALA A 84 7.56 -4.69 -50.71
N LYS A 85 7.07 -5.76 -51.35
CA LYS A 85 7.07 -5.87 -52.79
C LYS A 85 6.21 -4.68 -53.15
N HIS A 86 6.88 -3.59 -53.53
CA HIS A 86 6.29 -2.50 -54.27
C HIS A 86 5.72 -3.21 -55.48
N SER A 87 4.48 -3.70 -55.37
CA SER A 87 3.65 -4.03 -56.50
C SER A 87 3.60 -2.72 -57.25
N ASN A 88 4.37 -2.67 -58.33
CA ASN A 88 4.31 -1.61 -59.31
C ASN A 88 2.83 -1.39 -59.59
N MET A 89 2.33 -0.27 -59.08
CA MET A 89 1.02 0.26 -59.38
C MET A 89 1.12 0.82 -60.79
N HIS A 90 1.30 -0.07 -61.76
CA HIS A 90 1.14 0.22 -63.17
C HIS A 90 -0.28 -0.15 -63.55
N ASP A 91 -0.96 0.84 -64.11
CA ASP A 91 -2.13 0.77 -64.98
C ASP A 91 -3.49 0.59 -64.29
N LEU A 92 -3.99 1.73 -63.80
CA LEU A 92 -5.42 2.03 -63.82
C LEU A 92 -5.91 1.96 -65.27
N ASN A 93 -6.57 0.87 -65.63
CA ASN A 93 -7.42 0.79 -66.80
C ASN A 93 -8.89 0.89 -66.33
N PRO A 94 -9.59 2.03 -66.50
CA PRO A 94 -10.97 2.17 -66.07
C PRO A 94 -11.91 1.82 -67.23
N ALA A 95 -12.12 0.53 -67.49
CA ALA A 95 -13.25 0.13 -68.33
C ALA A 95 -13.64 -1.34 -68.12
N ALA A 96 -14.94 -1.53 -67.90
CA ALA A 96 -15.72 -2.74 -68.13
C ALA A 96 -15.71 -3.85 -67.06
N SER A 97 -16.72 -3.76 -66.21
CA SER A 97 -17.82 -4.75 -66.13
C SER A 97 -17.50 -6.21 -65.78
N GLY A 98 -17.91 -6.58 -64.56
CA GLY A 98 -18.72 -7.78 -64.33
C GLY A 98 -18.00 -9.12 -64.28
N ALA A 99 -17.49 -9.49 -63.10
CA ALA A 99 -17.37 -10.88 -62.69
C ALA A 99 -17.25 -11.00 -61.17
N VAL A 100 -18.17 -11.77 -60.58
CA VAL A 100 -18.19 -12.18 -59.18
C VAL A 100 -17.03 -13.14 -58.94
N ALA A 101 -15.86 -12.62 -58.54
CA ALA A 101 -14.71 -13.42 -58.17
C ALA A 101 -14.64 -13.54 -56.64
N SER A 102 -15.06 -14.70 -56.14
CA SER A 102 -14.86 -15.15 -54.76
C SER A 102 -13.36 -15.12 -54.42
N SER A 103 -12.92 -14.09 -53.70
CA SER A 103 -11.54 -13.98 -53.23
C SER A 103 -11.25 -15.12 -52.23
N PRO A 104 -10.16 -15.89 -52.43
CA PRO A 104 -9.78 -16.90 -51.46
C PRO A 104 -9.36 -16.19 -50.17
N LEU A 105 -10.10 -16.45 -49.09
CA LEU A 105 -9.70 -16.14 -47.72
C LEU A 105 -8.32 -16.75 -47.49
N THR A 106 -7.27 -15.95 -47.67
CA THR A 106 -5.95 -16.29 -47.20
C THR A 106 -6.02 -16.15 -45.69
N MET A 107 -6.28 -17.27 -45.01
CA MET A 107 -6.08 -17.39 -43.57
C MET A 107 -4.61 -17.08 -43.29
N ILE A 108 -4.34 -15.81 -42.99
CA ILE A 108 -3.10 -15.38 -42.36
C ILE A 108 -3.17 -16.01 -40.98
N THR A 109 -2.56 -17.18 -40.84
CA THR A 109 -2.35 -17.86 -39.57
C THR A 109 -1.49 -16.92 -38.73
N SER A 110 -2.13 -16.09 -37.92
CA SER A 110 -1.44 -15.15 -37.04
C SER A 110 -0.61 -15.99 -36.07
N LEU A 111 0.70 -16.04 -36.29
CA LEU A 111 1.62 -16.74 -35.40
C LEU A 111 1.33 -16.29 -33.96
N PRO A 112 1.24 -17.22 -32.99
CA PRO A 112 0.99 -16.87 -31.60
C PRO A 112 2.06 -15.88 -31.17
N THR A 113 1.64 -14.63 -30.98
CA THR A 113 2.54 -13.54 -30.61
C THR A 113 2.89 -13.77 -29.15
N THR A 114 3.91 -14.60 -28.92
CA THR A 114 4.48 -14.81 -27.59
C THR A 114 4.88 -13.43 -27.08
N THR A 115 4.09 -12.92 -26.14
CA THR A 115 4.24 -11.55 -25.66
C THR A 115 5.51 -11.51 -24.83
N ILE A 116 6.63 -11.15 -25.44
CA ILE A 116 7.91 -11.12 -24.74
C ILE A 116 7.82 -10.05 -23.65
N MET A 117 7.75 -10.50 -22.39
CA MET A 117 7.62 -9.59 -21.25
C MET A 117 8.89 -8.76 -21.11
N ARG A 118 8.73 -7.45 -20.89
CA ARG A 118 9.87 -6.56 -20.61
C ARG A 118 10.67 -7.07 -19.40
N PRO A 119 12.01 -7.10 -19.44
CA PRO A 119 12.84 -7.60 -18.34
C PRO A 119 12.55 -6.97 -16.97
N ALA A 120 12.23 -5.68 -16.92
CA ALA A 120 11.85 -4.98 -15.69
C ALA A 120 10.57 -5.57 -15.04
N VAL A 121 9.59 -5.97 -15.85
CA VAL A 121 8.35 -6.60 -15.39
C VAL A 121 8.63 -8.00 -14.86
N ALA A 122 9.49 -8.77 -15.53
CA ALA A 122 9.90 -10.10 -15.12
C ALA A 122 10.74 -10.11 -13.83
N LEU A 123 11.55 -9.07 -13.61
CA LEU A 123 12.32 -8.89 -12.36
C LEU A 123 11.53 -8.14 -11.27
N LYS A 124 10.36 -7.59 -11.59
CA LYS A 124 9.59 -6.70 -10.69
C LYS A 124 10.46 -5.54 -10.17
N PHE A 125 11.28 -4.95 -11.05
CA PHE A 125 12.08 -3.76 -10.77
C PHE A 125 11.24 -2.49 -10.98
N PRO A 126 11.23 -1.50 -10.07
CA PRO A 126 11.98 -1.39 -8.80
C PRO A 126 11.26 -1.96 -7.55
N ASN A 127 10.09 -2.59 -7.69
CA ASN A 127 9.21 -3.04 -6.60
C ASN A 127 9.91 -3.74 -5.42
N HIS A 128 10.80 -4.69 -5.70
CA HIS A 128 11.53 -5.41 -4.66
C HIS A 128 12.53 -4.51 -3.92
N SER A 129 13.21 -3.60 -4.63
CA SER A 129 14.11 -2.63 -4.00
C SER A 129 13.36 -1.65 -3.11
N ILE A 130 12.15 -1.24 -3.49
CA ILE A 130 11.29 -0.40 -2.64
C ILE A 130 10.89 -1.17 -1.37
N SER A 131 10.52 -2.44 -1.52
CA SER A 131 10.14 -3.29 -0.37
C SER A 131 11.30 -3.42 0.62
N LEU A 132 12.51 -3.62 0.11
CA LEU A 132 13.72 -3.72 0.92
C LEU A 132 14.05 -2.38 1.60
N ALA A 133 13.97 -1.26 0.87
CA ALA A 133 14.17 0.07 1.45
C ALA A 133 13.21 0.32 2.62
N MET A 134 11.93 -0.03 2.46
CA MET A 134 10.92 0.10 3.51
C MET A 134 11.19 -0.81 4.72
N LEU A 135 11.77 -2.00 4.50
CA LEU A 135 12.14 -2.94 5.58
C LEU A 135 13.34 -2.43 6.39
N LEU A 136 14.34 -1.82 5.72
CA LEU A 136 15.59 -1.38 6.33
C LEU A 136 15.52 0.05 6.91
N ALA A 137 14.60 0.88 6.43
CA ALA A 137 14.47 2.28 6.84
C ALA A 137 14.26 2.48 8.36
N PRO A 138 13.45 1.67 9.08
CA PRO A 138 13.30 1.80 10.52
C PRO A 138 14.61 1.69 11.29
N GLY A 139 15.50 0.79 10.89
CA GLY A 139 16.82 0.66 11.51
C GLY A 139 17.76 1.81 11.20
N VAL A 140 17.68 2.39 10.00
CA VAL A 140 18.43 3.60 9.64
C VAL A 140 17.93 4.81 10.44
N VAL A 141 16.61 4.95 10.62
CA VAL A 141 16.03 6.03 11.44
C VAL A 141 16.40 5.87 12.91
N ASN A 142 16.27 4.67 13.47
CA ASN A 142 16.54 4.43 14.89
C ASN A 142 18.02 4.68 15.23
N GLY A 143 18.94 4.01 14.53
CA GLY A 143 20.37 4.23 14.72
C GLY A 143 20.78 5.67 14.38
N GLY A 144 20.14 6.26 13.36
CA GLY A 144 20.41 7.64 12.96
C GLY A 144 20.04 8.65 14.06
N MET A 145 18.83 8.54 14.61
CA MET A 145 18.37 9.44 15.67
C MET A 145 19.17 9.28 16.95
N ARG A 146 19.45 8.04 17.39
CA ARG A 146 20.30 7.80 18.56
C ARG A 146 21.70 8.36 18.36
N GLY A 147 22.27 8.17 17.16
CA GLY A 147 23.60 8.66 16.83
C GLY A 147 23.71 10.19 16.84
N ILE A 148 22.69 10.92 16.36
CA ILE A 148 22.67 12.40 16.42
C ILE A 148 22.76 12.91 17.86
N PHE A 149 22.16 12.19 18.82
CA PHE A 149 22.09 12.60 20.22
C PHE A 149 23.07 11.89 21.15
N SER A 150 23.97 11.04 20.64
CA SER A 150 24.89 10.27 21.50
C SER A 150 25.99 11.12 22.12
N GLY A 151 26.36 12.24 21.47
CA GLY A 151 27.52 13.06 21.84
C GLY A 151 28.86 12.47 21.36
N GLU A 152 28.88 11.25 20.82
CA GLU A 152 30.06 10.63 20.25
C GLU A 152 30.20 11.00 18.76
N VAL A 153 31.41 11.33 18.32
CA VAL A 153 31.67 11.82 16.95
C VAL A 153 31.29 10.78 15.90
N VAL A 154 31.65 9.51 16.11
CA VAL A 154 31.41 8.42 15.15
C VAL A 154 29.92 8.17 14.95
N ASP A 155 29.19 8.09 16.06
CA ASP A 155 27.74 7.91 16.05
C ASP A 155 27.01 9.14 15.50
N THR A 156 27.49 10.35 15.79
CA THR A 156 26.95 11.59 15.21
C THR A 156 27.07 11.59 13.68
N ILE A 157 28.21 11.16 13.15
CA ILE A 157 28.41 11.01 11.69
C ILE A 157 27.41 10.00 11.12
N GLY A 158 27.27 8.83 11.77
CA GLY A 158 26.25 7.84 11.41
C GLY A 158 24.84 8.44 11.44
N GLY A 159 24.56 9.26 12.43
CA GLY A 159 23.34 10.03 12.61
C GLY A 159 22.99 10.93 11.42
N VAL A 160 23.94 11.79 11.04
CA VAL A 160 23.79 12.70 9.90
C VAL A 160 23.60 11.92 8.60
N VAL A 161 24.37 10.84 8.38
CA VAL A 161 24.23 9.99 7.20
C VAL A 161 22.84 9.33 7.15
N GLY A 162 22.35 8.83 8.28
CA GLY A 162 21.01 8.26 8.41
C GLY A 162 19.92 9.27 8.06
N LEU A 163 20.01 10.48 8.59
CA LEU A 163 19.06 11.57 8.32
C LEU A 163 19.03 11.95 6.83
N VAL A 164 20.21 12.10 6.21
CA VAL A 164 20.32 12.40 4.77
C VAL A 164 19.73 11.26 3.94
N ALA A 165 20.04 10.01 4.26
CA ALA A 165 19.54 8.85 3.54
C ALA A 165 18.01 8.71 3.62
N VAL A 166 17.43 8.92 4.81
CA VAL A 166 15.97 8.89 5.01
C VAL A 166 15.30 10.05 4.27
N SER A 167 15.87 11.25 4.33
CA SER A 167 15.37 12.43 3.61
C SER A 167 15.37 12.21 2.10
N LEU A 168 16.46 11.65 1.55
CA LEU A 168 16.54 11.25 0.15
C LEU A 168 15.52 10.16 -0.20
N GLY A 169 15.29 9.19 0.69
CA GLY A 169 14.28 8.16 0.51
C GLY A 169 12.85 8.72 0.47
N VAL A 170 12.53 9.66 1.36
CA VAL A 170 11.24 10.38 1.38
C VAL A 170 11.07 11.20 0.11
N TRP A 171 12.08 12.02 -0.24
CA TRP A 171 12.07 12.81 -1.47
C TRP A 171 11.92 11.95 -2.71
N TRP A 172 12.67 10.84 -2.80
CA TRP A 172 12.59 9.91 -3.91
C TRP A 172 11.22 9.25 -4.00
N ARG A 173 10.62 8.85 -2.87
CA ARG A 173 9.28 8.26 -2.83
C ARG A 173 8.24 9.27 -3.30
N TRP A 174 8.28 10.51 -2.80
CA TRP A 174 7.38 11.59 -3.21
C TRP A 174 7.50 11.86 -4.71
N ARG A 175 8.73 12.04 -5.22
CA ARG A 175 9.00 12.23 -6.65
C ARG A 175 8.51 11.04 -7.47
N SER A 176 8.75 9.81 -7.00
CA SER A 176 8.34 8.58 -7.68
C SER A 176 6.83 8.46 -7.77
N GLY A 177 6.10 8.85 -6.72
CA GLY A 177 4.64 8.88 -6.71
C GLY A 177 4.03 9.80 -7.78
N ASN A 178 4.77 10.86 -8.15
CA ASN A 178 4.39 11.88 -9.14
C ASN A 178 4.90 11.60 -10.56
N LEU A 179 5.56 10.46 -10.80
CA LEU A 179 6.07 10.14 -12.14
C LEU A 179 4.94 9.98 -13.16
N ARG A 180 5.16 10.53 -14.36
CA ARG A 180 4.22 10.41 -15.49
C ARG A 180 3.96 8.95 -15.86
N GLU A 181 4.94 8.07 -15.66
CA GLU A 181 4.82 6.62 -15.88
C GLU A 181 3.77 5.93 -15.01
N LEU A 182 3.39 6.54 -13.87
CA LEU A 182 2.34 6.02 -12.99
C LEU A 182 0.96 6.59 -13.32
N LYS A 183 0.84 7.59 -14.20
CA LYS A 183 -0.47 8.12 -14.65
C LYS A 183 -1.34 7.08 -15.36
N PRO A 184 -0.79 6.15 -16.16
CA PRO A 184 -1.57 5.05 -16.74
C PRO A 184 -2.04 4.03 -15.71
N MET A 185 -1.54 4.08 -14.47
CA MET A 185 -1.94 3.14 -13.43
C MET A 185 -3.35 3.49 -12.94
N ARG A 186 -4.34 2.68 -13.32
CA ARG A 186 -5.76 2.87 -12.99
C ARG A 186 -6.22 1.80 -12.03
N PHE A 187 -7.07 2.19 -11.09
CA PHE A 187 -7.72 1.23 -10.20
C PHE A 187 -8.89 0.58 -10.94
N VAL A 188 -8.84 -0.75 -11.07
CA VAL A 188 -9.88 -1.57 -11.69
C VAL A 188 -10.63 -2.30 -10.59
N LEU A 189 -11.92 -2.01 -10.46
CA LEU A 189 -12.79 -2.68 -9.50
C LEU A 189 -13.00 -4.13 -9.89
N TRP A 190 -12.96 -5.03 -8.92
CA TRP A 190 -13.31 -6.43 -9.15
C TRP A 190 -14.82 -6.56 -9.32
N PRO A 191 -15.29 -7.26 -10.37
CA PRO A 191 -16.73 -7.51 -10.54
C PRO A 191 -17.31 -8.21 -9.31
N HIS A 192 -18.56 -7.87 -8.96
CA HIS A 192 -19.19 -8.40 -7.75
C HIS A 192 -19.28 -9.94 -7.74
N HIS A 193 -19.47 -10.57 -8.90
CA HIS A 193 -19.54 -12.04 -9.00
C HIS A 193 -18.19 -12.70 -8.68
N VAL A 194 -17.06 -12.08 -9.06
CA VAL A 194 -15.71 -12.56 -8.74
C VAL A 194 -15.43 -12.49 -7.23
N ARG A 195 -15.98 -11.48 -6.56
CA ARG A 195 -15.83 -11.30 -5.10
C ARG A 195 -16.74 -12.19 -4.26
N ARG A 196 -17.82 -12.73 -4.82
CA ARG A 196 -18.72 -13.69 -4.14
C ARG A 196 -18.14 -15.11 -4.14
N SER A 197 -16.85 -15.25 -3.89
CA SER A 197 -16.29 -16.55 -3.54
C SER A 197 -16.80 -16.97 -2.15
N PHE A 198 -16.46 -18.19 -1.71
CA PHE A 198 -16.74 -18.71 -0.36
C PHE A 198 -16.26 -17.79 0.79
N ILE A 199 -15.44 -16.78 0.50
CA ILE A 199 -14.83 -15.86 1.48
C ILE A 199 -15.70 -14.61 1.66
N ALA A 200 -15.83 -14.13 2.90
CA ALA A 200 -16.62 -12.94 3.20
C ALA A 200 -16.13 -11.70 2.39
N PRO A 201 -17.02 -10.91 1.75
CA PRO A 201 -16.61 -9.85 0.82
C PRO A 201 -15.73 -8.75 1.42
N TRP A 202 -15.79 -8.53 2.74
CA TRP A 202 -15.00 -7.52 3.46
C TRP A 202 -13.55 -7.95 3.73
N LEU A 203 -13.24 -9.24 3.60
CA LEU A 203 -11.87 -9.76 3.65
C LEU A 203 -11.13 -9.59 2.32
N LEU A 204 -11.88 -9.46 1.21
CA LEU A 204 -11.34 -9.38 -0.13
C LEU A 204 -11.15 -7.93 -0.58
N PRO A 205 -10.14 -7.64 -1.41
CA PRO A 205 -9.92 -6.30 -1.94
C PRO A 205 -11.07 -5.88 -2.87
N TYR A 206 -11.42 -4.59 -2.86
CA TYR A 206 -12.42 -4.02 -3.76
C TYR A 206 -12.01 -4.04 -5.23
N GLY A 207 -10.70 -3.96 -5.48
CA GLY A 207 -10.14 -3.85 -6.82
C GLY A 207 -8.64 -4.04 -6.82
N GLN A 208 -8.04 -3.83 -7.99
CA GLN A 208 -6.61 -3.89 -8.20
C GLN A 208 -6.13 -2.74 -9.06
N TRP A 209 -4.88 -2.33 -8.86
CA TRP A 209 -4.24 -1.39 -9.75
C TRP A 209 -3.75 -2.09 -11.01
N GLY A 210 -4.19 -1.64 -12.19
CA GLY A 210 -3.70 -2.06 -13.50
C GLY A 210 -2.99 -0.92 -14.23
N PRO A 211 -2.33 -1.16 -15.38
CA PRO A 211 -2.07 -2.46 -16.02
C PRO A 211 -1.10 -3.34 -15.21
N LEU A 212 -1.15 -4.66 -15.41
CA LEU A 212 -0.37 -5.65 -14.63
C LEU A 212 1.15 -5.40 -14.68
N SER A 213 1.66 -4.88 -15.80
CA SER A 213 3.07 -4.51 -15.98
C SER A 213 3.53 -3.36 -15.07
N LEU A 214 2.68 -2.35 -14.87
CA LEU A 214 2.95 -1.27 -13.92
C LEU A 214 2.75 -1.73 -12.48
N ARG A 215 1.73 -2.56 -12.24
CA ARG A 215 1.50 -3.17 -10.92
C ARG A 215 2.70 -4.02 -10.47
N SER A 216 3.31 -4.79 -11.36
CA SER A 216 4.44 -5.65 -10.99
C SER A 216 5.71 -4.85 -10.64
N THR A 217 5.91 -3.69 -11.28
CA THR A 217 7.11 -2.85 -11.13
C THR A 217 6.96 -1.79 -10.05
N HIS A 218 5.77 -1.21 -9.89
CA HIS A 218 5.51 -0.07 -9.00
C HIS A 218 4.38 -0.32 -7.99
N GLY A 219 3.89 -1.57 -7.90
CA GLY A 219 2.79 -1.94 -7.01
C GLY A 219 3.00 -1.57 -5.56
N ARG A 220 4.23 -1.48 -5.04
CA ARG A 220 4.50 -1.06 -3.65
C ARG A 220 4.24 0.41 -3.38
N LEU A 221 4.17 1.25 -4.42
CA LEU A 221 3.89 2.68 -4.26
C LEU A 221 2.39 2.99 -4.10
N ARG A 222 1.49 2.13 -4.60
CA ARG A 222 0.03 2.38 -4.59
C ARG A 222 -0.82 1.16 -4.23
N GLY A 223 -0.26 -0.03 -4.28
CA GLY A 223 -0.99 -1.30 -4.27
C GLY A 223 -1.73 -1.64 -2.98
N ALA A 224 -1.40 -0.99 -1.87
CA ALA A 224 -2.12 -1.17 -0.60
C ALA A 224 -3.39 -0.31 -0.51
N VAL A 225 -3.46 0.81 -1.26
CA VAL A 225 -4.52 1.81 -1.12
C VAL A 225 -5.55 1.74 -2.24
N ARG A 226 -6.75 2.25 -1.96
CA ARG A 226 -7.83 2.45 -2.94
C ARG A 226 -7.60 3.72 -3.78
N VAL A 227 -8.39 3.86 -4.84
CA VAL A 227 -8.41 5.07 -5.68
C VAL A 227 -8.80 6.31 -4.87
N GLY A 228 -8.16 7.45 -5.13
CA GLY A 228 -8.36 8.71 -4.41
C GLY A 228 -7.61 8.81 -3.07
N CYS A 229 -7.00 7.72 -2.61
CA CYS A 229 -6.21 7.67 -1.38
C CYS A 229 -4.73 7.40 -1.66
N GLU A 230 -4.25 7.74 -2.86
CA GLU A 230 -2.87 7.43 -3.31
C GLU A 230 -1.82 8.14 -2.44
N TRP A 231 -2.15 9.34 -1.94
CA TRP A 231 -1.29 10.13 -1.06
C TRP A 231 -1.04 9.44 0.30
N LEU A 232 -1.95 8.56 0.72
CA LEU A 232 -1.84 7.76 1.95
C LEU A 232 -1.08 6.45 1.78
N SER A 233 -0.56 6.15 0.59
CA SER A 233 0.18 4.90 0.36
C SER A 233 1.45 4.76 1.20
N ALA A 234 1.96 5.88 1.72
CA ALA A 234 3.11 5.94 2.61
C ALA A 234 2.74 6.01 4.10
N GLN A 235 1.47 6.15 4.46
CA GLN A 235 1.06 6.47 5.83
C GLN A 235 1.65 5.51 6.86
N THR A 236 1.48 4.19 6.68
CA THR A 236 1.94 3.19 7.65
C THR A 236 3.45 3.22 7.86
N ILE A 237 4.24 3.42 6.79
CA ILE A 237 5.69 3.52 6.92
C ILE A 237 6.08 4.86 7.54
N THR A 238 5.43 5.96 7.17
CA THR A 238 5.70 7.29 7.75
C THR A 238 5.44 7.31 9.25
N VAL A 239 4.29 6.79 9.70
CA VAL A 239 3.96 6.71 11.13
C VAL A 239 4.99 5.85 11.87
N ALA A 240 5.40 4.73 11.30
CA ALA A 240 6.41 3.89 11.92
C ALA A 240 7.79 4.55 11.99
N LEU A 241 8.24 5.23 10.94
CA LEU A 241 9.48 5.99 10.97
C LEU A 241 9.41 7.15 11.97
N LEU A 242 8.26 7.81 12.10
CA LEU A 242 8.05 8.87 13.09
C LEU A 242 8.11 8.33 14.53
N VAL A 243 7.42 7.21 14.80
CA VAL A 243 7.47 6.53 16.11
C VAL A 243 8.90 6.08 16.43
N GLN A 244 9.61 5.50 15.47
CA GLN A 244 11.03 5.15 15.62
C GLN A 244 11.86 6.40 15.93
N ALA A 245 11.66 7.48 15.21
CA ALA A 245 12.44 8.69 15.38
C ALA A 245 12.24 9.30 16.78
N VAL A 246 11.00 9.39 17.24
CA VAL A 246 10.64 9.94 18.56
C VAL A 246 11.11 9.03 19.69
N ALA A 247 10.89 7.71 19.58
CA ALA A 247 11.29 6.75 20.61
C ALA A 247 12.83 6.63 20.77
N SER A 248 13.58 7.00 19.74
CA SER A 248 15.05 6.99 19.72
C SER A 248 15.68 8.26 20.31
N ILE A 249 14.91 9.29 20.66
CA ILE A 249 15.46 10.51 21.29
C ILE A 249 15.83 10.16 22.74
N PRO A 250 17.10 10.32 23.16
CA PRO A 250 17.46 10.17 24.56
C PRO A 250 16.92 11.37 25.33
N VAL A 251 15.89 11.15 26.13
CA VAL A 251 15.30 12.17 27.00
C VAL A 251 15.67 11.89 28.46
N PRO A 252 15.78 12.93 29.31
CA PRO A 252 15.87 12.74 30.75
C PRO A 252 14.64 11.95 31.26
N THR A 253 14.81 11.17 32.32
CA THR A 253 13.73 10.34 32.89
C THR A 253 12.49 11.15 33.27
N SER A 254 12.67 12.41 33.68
CA SER A 254 11.57 13.34 33.99
C SER A 254 10.69 13.70 32.78
N TRP A 255 11.17 13.48 31.56
CA TRP A 255 10.44 13.79 30.31
C TRP A 255 9.80 12.54 29.69
N CYS A 256 10.02 11.36 30.28
CA CYS A 256 9.52 10.10 29.75
C CYS A 256 8.01 10.07 29.59
N VAL A 257 7.28 10.62 30.57
CA VAL A 257 5.82 10.72 30.52
C VAL A 257 5.37 11.51 29.28
N GLY A 258 5.98 12.66 29.03
CA GLY A 258 5.68 13.49 27.86
C GLY A 258 5.96 12.76 26.53
N LEU A 259 7.07 12.03 26.45
CA LEU A 259 7.42 11.23 25.27
C LEU A 259 6.36 10.16 24.95
N TRP A 260 5.88 9.43 25.96
CA TRP A 260 4.81 8.44 25.78
C TRP A 260 3.49 9.06 25.30
N PHE A 261 3.13 10.24 25.81
CA PHE A 261 1.94 10.96 25.34
C PHE A 261 2.08 11.44 23.88
N VAL A 262 3.27 11.91 23.47
CA VAL A 262 3.53 12.28 22.07
C VAL A 262 3.38 11.09 21.15
N LEU A 263 3.95 9.94 21.52
CA LEU A 263 3.84 8.70 20.74
C LEU A 263 2.37 8.26 20.62
N CYS A 264 1.64 8.25 21.75
CA CYS A 264 0.22 7.93 21.78
C CYS A 264 -0.59 8.86 20.86
N GLY A 265 -0.31 10.17 20.90
CA GLY A 265 -0.91 11.16 20.00
C GLY A 265 -0.67 10.85 18.52
N VAL A 266 0.55 10.46 18.14
CA VAL A 266 0.89 10.04 16.77
C VAL A 266 0.05 8.84 16.33
N GLN A 267 -0.12 7.83 17.20
CA GLN A 267 -0.96 6.66 16.89
C GLN A 267 -2.43 7.04 16.74
N LEU A 268 -2.97 7.86 17.65
CA LEU A 268 -4.37 8.28 17.63
C LEU A 268 -4.71 9.12 16.40
N ILE A 269 -3.83 10.03 15.99
CA ILE A 269 -3.99 10.79 14.74
C ILE A 269 -4.02 9.83 13.54
N SER A 270 -3.16 8.81 13.53
CA SER A 270 -3.14 7.79 12.48
C SER A 270 -4.42 6.95 12.46
N VAL A 271 -4.97 6.58 13.63
CA VAL A 271 -6.27 5.90 13.76
C VAL A 271 -7.38 6.75 13.18
N MET A 272 -7.48 8.02 13.58
CA MET A 272 -8.50 8.94 13.07
C MET A 272 -8.43 9.05 11.54
N LEU A 273 -7.22 9.19 11.01
CA LEU A 273 -7.01 9.26 9.57
C LEU A 273 -7.47 7.99 8.85
N ILE A 274 -7.22 6.79 9.40
CA ILE A 274 -7.66 5.52 8.79
C ILE A 274 -9.17 5.34 8.91
N VAL A 275 -9.77 5.70 10.05
CA VAL A 275 -11.22 5.56 10.27
C VAL A 275 -12.01 6.47 9.31
N VAL A 276 -11.55 7.71 9.13
CA VAL A 276 -12.17 8.71 8.26
C VAL A 276 -11.92 8.40 6.79
N VAL A 277 -10.66 8.22 6.39
CA VAL A 277 -10.30 8.11 4.97
C VAL A 277 -10.42 6.70 4.43
N ARG A 278 -10.33 5.67 5.28
CA ARG A 278 -10.38 4.24 4.91
C ARG A 278 -9.51 3.91 3.69
N PRO A 279 -8.20 4.15 3.79
CA PRO A 279 -7.32 4.15 2.63
C PRO A 279 -7.11 2.76 2.04
N ALA A 280 -7.22 1.66 2.81
CA ALA A 280 -6.90 0.34 2.29
C ALA A 280 -7.88 -0.14 1.22
N ARG A 281 -7.35 -0.89 0.26
CA ARG A 281 -8.17 -1.56 -0.76
C ARG A 281 -9.07 -2.67 -0.20
N ALA A 282 -8.74 -3.20 0.97
CA ALA A 282 -9.45 -4.28 1.64
C ALA A 282 -9.90 -3.78 3.03
N PRO A 283 -11.21 -3.71 3.32
CA PRO A 283 -11.74 -3.17 4.58
C PRO A 283 -11.18 -3.84 5.83
N ALA A 284 -11.00 -5.16 5.78
CA ALA A 284 -10.39 -5.91 6.87
C ALA A 284 -8.98 -5.38 7.24
N THR A 285 -8.20 -4.92 6.25
CA THR A 285 -6.87 -4.38 6.50
C THR A 285 -6.94 -3.07 7.27
N ASP A 286 -7.89 -2.18 6.96
CA ASP A 286 -8.10 -0.94 7.73
C ASP A 286 -8.50 -1.26 9.19
N VAL A 287 -9.45 -2.19 9.39
CA VAL A 287 -9.90 -2.59 10.73
C VAL A 287 -8.74 -3.18 11.55
N LEU A 288 -7.99 -4.12 10.96
CA LEU A 288 -6.83 -4.72 11.62
C LEU A 288 -5.72 -3.70 11.91
N GLN A 289 -5.55 -2.69 11.04
CA GLN A 289 -4.62 -1.60 11.27
C GLN A 289 -5.08 -0.71 12.43
N VAL A 290 -6.37 -0.35 12.51
CA VAL A 290 -6.94 0.43 13.61
C VAL A 290 -6.78 -0.30 14.94
N ILE A 291 -7.15 -1.58 15.00
CA ILE A 291 -6.99 -2.39 16.21
C ILE A 291 -5.52 -2.43 16.64
N SER A 292 -4.61 -2.66 15.70
CA SER A 292 -3.17 -2.67 15.98
C SER A 292 -2.67 -1.34 16.55
N LEU A 293 -3.07 -0.21 15.97
CA LEU A 293 -2.66 1.11 16.43
C LEU A 293 -3.26 1.46 17.79
N LEU A 294 -4.51 1.08 18.06
CA LEU A 294 -5.15 1.29 19.36
C LEU A 294 -4.50 0.46 20.47
N ILE A 295 -4.13 -0.79 20.18
CA ILE A 295 -3.36 -1.61 21.13
C ILE A 295 -2.03 -0.94 21.43
N THR A 296 -1.31 -0.45 20.41
CA THR A 296 -0.04 0.27 20.61
C THR A 296 -0.22 1.57 21.39
N ALA A 297 -1.23 2.38 21.08
CA ALA A 297 -1.54 3.61 21.81
C ALA A 297 -1.90 3.34 23.27
N THR A 298 -2.65 2.27 23.54
CA THR A 298 -3.00 1.85 24.90
C THR A 298 -1.76 1.40 25.67
N LEU A 299 -0.86 0.66 25.00
CA LEU A 299 0.42 0.24 25.59
C LEU A 299 1.28 1.46 25.94
N GLU A 300 1.40 2.43 25.02
CA GLU A 300 2.12 3.69 25.23
C GLU A 300 1.52 4.51 26.38
N LEU A 301 0.18 4.60 26.45
CA LEU A 301 -0.52 5.28 27.55
C LEU A 301 -0.26 4.63 28.90
N ILE A 302 -0.39 3.31 29.00
CA ILE A 302 -0.14 2.57 30.26
C ILE A 302 1.34 2.70 30.66
N ALA A 303 2.27 2.59 29.71
CA ALA A 303 3.69 2.79 29.97
C ALA A 303 3.97 4.20 30.53
N GLY A 304 3.33 5.24 29.96
CA GLY A 304 3.41 6.61 30.47
C GLY A 304 2.84 6.78 31.87
N LEU A 305 1.69 6.14 32.17
CA LEU A 305 1.09 6.17 33.50
C LEU A 305 1.98 5.48 34.54
N ILE A 306 2.57 4.33 34.22
CA ILE A 306 3.53 3.63 35.08
C ILE A 306 4.76 4.51 35.33
N ALA A 307 5.31 5.13 34.28
CA ALA A 307 6.47 6.03 34.39
C ALA A 307 6.19 7.27 35.25
N SER A 308 4.94 7.73 35.33
CA SER A 308 4.55 8.88 36.15
C SER A 308 4.45 8.58 37.65
N HIS A 309 4.70 7.33 38.09
CA HIS A 309 4.47 6.86 39.46
C HIS A 309 3.04 7.07 39.97
N ALA A 310 2.08 7.35 39.09
CA ALA A 310 0.68 7.58 39.45
C ALA A 310 -0.01 6.31 39.99
N THR A 311 0.59 5.13 39.82
CA THR A 311 0.03 3.85 40.27
C THR A 311 1.11 2.97 40.88
N ALA A 312 1.07 2.75 42.20
CA ALA A 312 1.88 1.75 42.91
C ALA A 312 1.38 0.30 42.69
N ILE A 313 0.65 0.07 41.59
CA ILE A 313 0.02 -1.22 41.29
C ILE A 313 1.10 -2.13 40.68
N GLU A 314 1.09 -3.41 41.04
CA GLU A 314 1.80 -4.51 40.37
C GLU A 314 1.39 -4.59 38.88
N SER A 315 1.87 -3.64 38.07
CA SER A 315 1.32 -3.27 36.76
C SER A 315 2.00 -3.97 35.59
N GLU A 316 2.70 -5.08 35.84
CA GLU A 316 3.38 -5.85 34.77
C GLU A 316 2.40 -6.68 33.94
N SER A 317 1.27 -7.07 34.52
CA SER A 317 0.23 -7.86 33.84
C SER A 317 -0.40 -7.16 32.62
N PRO A 318 -0.86 -5.89 32.65
CA PRO A 318 -1.49 -5.25 31.48
C PRO A 318 -0.53 -5.07 30.30
N LEU A 319 0.74 -4.72 30.54
CA LEU A 319 1.74 -4.55 29.48
C LEU A 319 2.02 -5.87 28.75
N THR A 320 2.06 -6.97 29.50
CA THR A 320 2.27 -8.31 28.94
C THR A 320 1.08 -8.74 28.08
N VAL A 321 -0.15 -8.51 28.57
CA VAL A 321 -1.39 -8.82 27.83
C VAL A 321 -1.49 -7.98 26.55
N LEU A 322 -1.21 -6.69 26.59
CA LEU A 322 -1.24 -5.82 25.41
C LEU A 322 -0.14 -6.17 24.40
N SER A 323 1.05 -6.54 24.87
CA SER A 323 2.13 -7.01 24.00
C SER A 323 1.72 -8.31 23.28
N LEU A 324 1.10 -9.25 24.01
CA LEU A 324 0.55 -10.47 23.41
C LEU A 324 -0.55 -10.15 22.38
N ALA A 325 -1.47 -9.25 22.71
CA ALA A 325 -2.53 -8.82 21.80
C ALA A 325 -1.97 -8.17 20.52
N SER A 326 -0.91 -7.37 20.64
CA SER A 326 -0.20 -6.76 19.50
C SER A 326 0.45 -7.82 18.61
N MET A 327 1.09 -8.84 19.21
CA MET A 327 1.66 -9.98 18.47
C MET A 327 0.59 -10.78 17.73
N VAL A 328 -0.51 -11.13 18.41
CA VAL A 328 -1.64 -11.85 17.79
C VAL A 328 -2.21 -11.04 16.61
N THR A 329 -2.42 -9.74 16.79
CA THR A 329 -2.92 -8.86 15.73
C THR A 329 -1.95 -8.82 14.53
N SER A 330 -0.64 -8.80 14.79
CA SER A 330 0.38 -8.85 13.75
C SER A 330 0.38 -10.17 12.96
N VAL A 331 0.14 -11.30 13.64
CA VAL A 331 -0.01 -12.62 13.00
C VAL A 331 -1.27 -12.63 12.13
N VAL A 332 -2.40 -12.14 12.65
CA VAL A 332 -3.67 -12.05 11.91
C VAL A 332 -3.52 -11.17 10.66
N LYS A 333 -2.86 -10.00 10.77
CA LYS A 333 -2.56 -9.12 9.62
C LYS A 333 -1.71 -9.83 8.56
N SER A 334 -0.73 -10.61 9.00
CA SER A 334 0.16 -11.35 8.10
C SER A 334 -0.59 -12.47 7.38
N ALA A 335 -1.42 -13.22 8.11
CA ALA A 335 -2.29 -14.25 7.54
C ALA A 335 -3.30 -13.67 6.56
N HIS A 336 -3.93 -12.54 6.89
CA HIS A 336 -4.86 -11.84 6.01
C HIS A 336 -4.18 -11.35 4.72
N THR A 337 -2.97 -10.80 4.83
CA THR A 337 -2.17 -10.37 3.67
C THR A 337 -1.81 -11.56 2.78
N ALA A 338 -1.42 -12.70 3.36
CA ALA A 338 -1.13 -13.93 2.63
C ALA A 338 -2.38 -14.47 1.92
N LEU A 339 -3.53 -14.46 2.59
CA LEU A 339 -4.82 -14.85 2.01
C LEU A 339 -5.17 -13.99 0.80
N ILE A 340 -5.06 -12.65 0.93
CA ILE A 340 -5.28 -11.74 -0.20
C ILE A 340 -4.34 -12.06 -1.35
N PHE A 341 -3.05 -12.30 -1.06
CA PHE A 341 -2.06 -12.61 -2.08
C PHE A 341 -2.39 -13.90 -2.85
N VAL A 342 -2.71 -14.98 -2.14
CA VAL A 342 -3.09 -16.27 -2.75
C VAL A 342 -4.36 -16.11 -3.58
N TRP A 343 -5.37 -15.40 -3.05
CA TRP A 343 -6.60 -15.12 -3.77
C TRP A 343 -6.36 -14.32 -5.05
N GLU A 344 -5.58 -13.24 -4.99
CA GLU A 344 -5.25 -12.44 -6.18
C GLU A 344 -4.43 -13.24 -7.21
N MET A 345 -3.55 -14.13 -6.76
CA MET A 345 -2.81 -15.04 -7.64
C MET A 345 -3.77 -15.97 -8.41
N GLN A 346 -4.77 -16.55 -7.74
CA GLN A 346 -5.78 -17.38 -8.39
C GLN A 346 -6.61 -16.59 -9.41
N GLN A 347 -7.03 -15.37 -9.07
CA GLN A 347 -7.80 -14.52 -9.99
C GLN A 347 -7.00 -14.13 -11.24
N ASN A 348 -5.71 -13.83 -11.08
CA ASN A 348 -4.84 -13.53 -12.22
C ASN A 348 -4.68 -14.74 -13.16
N ASN A 349 -4.59 -15.96 -12.61
CA ASN A 349 -4.49 -17.17 -13.42
C ASN A 349 -5.79 -17.44 -14.20
N GLN A 350 -6.96 -17.23 -13.57
CA GLN A 350 -8.26 -17.37 -14.24
C GLN A 350 -8.43 -16.36 -15.39
N GLN A 351 -8.03 -15.09 -15.18
CA GLN A 351 -8.07 -14.08 -16.23
C GLN A 351 -7.18 -14.42 -17.42
N GLN A 352 -6.01 -15.02 -17.18
CA GLN A 352 -5.12 -15.46 -18.26
C GLN A 352 -5.71 -16.61 -19.08
N GLN A 353 -6.43 -17.54 -18.44
CA GLN A 353 -7.09 -18.65 -19.14
C GLN A 353 -8.21 -18.18 -20.05
N VAL A 354 -9.03 -17.22 -19.61
CA VAL A 354 -10.12 -16.67 -20.45
C VAL A 354 -9.57 -15.96 -21.68
N ILE A 355 -8.46 -15.22 -21.54
CA ILE A 355 -7.81 -14.53 -22.66
C ILE A 355 -7.14 -15.54 -23.62
N GLY A 356 -6.53 -16.61 -23.09
CA GLY A 356 -5.86 -17.63 -23.90
C GLY A 356 -6.81 -18.60 -24.62
N GLY A 357 -7.92 -18.98 -23.99
CA GLY A 357 -8.86 -19.97 -24.53
C GLY A 357 -9.68 -19.45 -25.73
N GLY A 358 -10.01 -18.16 -25.75
CA GLY A 358 -10.78 -17.57 -26.85
C GLY A 358 -10.05 -17.52 -28.21
N ALA A 359 -8.76 -17.83 -28.25
CA ALA A 359 -7.96 -17.76 -29.48
C ALA A 359 -7.79 -19.11 -30.21
N MET A 360 -8.19 -20.24 -29.61
CA MET A 360 -7.98 -21.58 -30.20
C MET A 360 -9.26 -22.33 -30.60
N GLU A 361 -10.45 -21.88 -30.20
CA GLU A 361 -11.70 -22.61 -30.45
C GLU A 361 -12.44 -22.10 -31.71
N GLY A 362 -11.72 -22.03 -32.83
CA GLY A 362 -12.28 -21.45 -34.05
C GLY A 362 -11.54 -21.82 -35.32
N ASP A 363 -11.14 -23.07 -35.51
CA ASP A 363 -10.96 -23.61 -36.88
C ASP A 363 -10.77 -25.15 -36.96
N ASP A 364 -11.54 -25.95 -36.21
CA ASP A 364 -11.68 -27.36 -36.60
C ASP A 364 -12.81 -27.45 -37.62
N GLY A 365 -12.42 -27.26 -38.88
CA GLY A 365 -13.19 -27.54 -40.08
C GLY A 365 -13.65 -28.99 -40.10
N THR A 366 -14.75 -29.28 -39.41
CA THR A 366 -15.59 -30.41 -39.75
C THR A 366 -16.36 -30.01 -41.00
N ILE A 367 -15.80 -30.35 -42.16
CA ILE A 367 -16.49 -30.43 -43.45
C ILE A 367 -17.54 -31.54 -43.32
N GLY A 368 -18.63 -31.23 -42.60
CA GLY A 368 -19.83 -32.03 -42.55
C GLY A 368 -20.76 -31.58 -43.66
N ASN A 369 -20.80 -32.34 -44.74
CA ASN A 369 -21.87 -32.29 -45.73
C ASN A 369 -23.23 -32.35 -45.02
N ILE A 370 -23.94 -31.23 -44.92
CA ILE A 370 -25.34 -31.21 -44.52
C ILE A 370 -26.14 -30.57 -45.64
N THR A 371 -26.83 -31.46 -46.33
CA THR A 371 -27.94 -31.23 -47.23
C THR A 371 -28.98 -30.28 -46.63
N SER A 372 -29.50 -29.44 -47.49
CA SER A 372 -30.60 -28.52 -47.27
C SER A 372 -31.79 -29.14 -46.54
N SER A 373 -32.09 -28.64 -45.33
CA SER A 373 -33.40 -28.81 -44.72
C SER A 373 -33.67 -27.69 -43.71
N ASN A 374 -34.18 -26.58 -44.24
CA ASN A 374 -35.38 -25.90 -43.73
C ASN A 374 -35.59 -25.93 -42.20
N ARG A 375 -35.12 -24.90 -41.49
CA ARG A 375 -35.73 -24.55 -40.19
C ARG A 375 -35.76 -23.04 -39.97
N LYS A 376 -36.96 -22.50 -40.16
CA LYS A 376 -37.39 -21.17 -39.72
C LYS A 376 -37.21 -21.02 -38.21
N GLY A 377 -36.79 -19.83 -37.79
CA GLY A 377 -37.10 -19.29 -36.46
C GLY A 377 -35.97 -19.37 -35.43
N ALA A 378 -34.90 -18.60 -35.61
CA ALA A 378 -34.02 -18.21 -34.52
C ALA A 378 -34.05 -16.69 -34.37
N ARG A 379 -34.58 -16.24 -33.23
CA ARG A 379 -34.58 -14.85 -32.78
C ARG A 379 -33.15 -14.33 -32.75
N LEU A 380 -32.91 -13.29 -33.54
CA LEU A 380 -31.76 -12.39 -33.44
C LEU A 380 -31.73 -11.81 -32.02
N LEU A 381 -30.75 -12.23 -31.22
CA LEU A 381 -30.26 -11.38 -30.14
C LEU A 381 -29.50 -10.22 -30.79
N PRO A 382 -29.73 -8.97 -30.36
CA PRO A 382 -29.07 -7.82 -30.96
C PRO A 382 -27.58 -7.92 -30.64
N ARG A 383 -26.80 -8.01 -31.72
CA ARG A 383 -25.37 -7.73 -31.76
C ARG A 383 -25.20 -6.32 -31.19
N GLN A 384 -24.75 -6.22 -29.95
CA GLN A 384 -24.32 -4.95 -29.38
C GLN A 384 -23.04 -4.55 -30.10
N ASP A 385 -23.19 -3.69 -31.10
CA ASP A 385 -22.09 -3.02 -31.76
C ASP A 385 -21.30 -2.24 -30.69
N LEU A 386 -20.12 -2.75 -30.38
CA LEU A 386 -19.08 -2.03 -29.64
C LEU A 386 -18.40 -1.02 -30.58
N ARG A 387 -19.20 -0.24 -31.30
CA ARG A 387 -18.84 0.89 -32.15
C ARG A 387 -19.91 1.93 -31.91
N ASP A 388 -19.73 2.65 -30.81
CA ASP A 388 -20.21 4.02 -30.53
C ASP A 388 -20.13 4.22 -29.01
N SER A 389 -18.93 4.04 -28.47
CA SER A 389 -18.59 4.83 -27.29
C SER A 389 -18.55 6.28 -27.79
N PRO A 390 -19.35 7.20 -27.25
CA PRO A 390 -19.21 8.61 -27.60
C PRO A 390 -17.74 9.01 -27.39
N PRO A 391 -17.19 9.96 -28.17
CA PRO A 391 -15.89 10.51 -27.83
C PRO A 391 -15.99 10.92 -26.37
N MET A 392 -15.17 10.28 -25.53
CA MET A 392 -15.05 10.64 -24.13
C MET A 392 -14.50 12.06 -24.17
N VAL A 393 -15.42 13.02 -24.09
CA VAL A 393 -15.12 14.43 -23.86
C VAL A 393 -14.17 14.40 -22.68
N SER A 394 -12.92 14.76 -22.91
CA SER A 394 -12.00 14.94 -21.80
C SER A 394 -12.70 15.91 -20.86
N PRO A 395 -12.68 15.67 -19.53
CA PRO A 395 -13.01 16.75 -18.62
C PRO A 395 -12.10 17.90 -19.03
N ARG A 396 -12.72 18.99 -19.45
CA ARG A 396 -12.05 20.26 -19.66
C ARG A 396 -11.34 20.53 -18.34
N GLU A 397 -10.02 20.42 -18.32
CA GLU A 397 -9.19 20.96 -17.25
C GLU A 397 -9.39 22.48 -17.29
N SER A 398 -10.48 22.94 -16.70
CA SER A 398 -10.78 24.35 -16.50
C SER A 398 -11.10 24.57 -15.03
N ALA A 399 -10.20 25.31 -14.38
CA ALA A 399 -10.46 26.17 -13.24
C ALA A 399 -10.74 25.51 -11.87
N TRP A 400 -9.89 24.57 -11.44
CA TRP A 400 -9.82 24.17 -10.01
C TRP A 400 -8.40 24.25 -9.42
N SER A 401 -7.52 25.07 -10.00
CA SER A 401 -6.18 25.34 -9.46
C SER A 401 -6.00 26.77 -8.90
N SER A 402 -7.09 27.47 -8.58
CA SER A 402 -7.02 28.78 -7.92
C SER A 402 -8.19 28.99 -6.95
N GLN A 403 -8.19 28.24 -5.85
CA GLN A 403 -8.84 28.61 -4.58
C GLN A 403 -8.49 27.55 -3.53
N LEU A 404 -7.26 27.64 -3.03
CA LEU A 404 -6.94 27.17 -1.68
C LEU A 404 -7.31 28.32 -0.74
N PRO A 405 -8.10 28.12 0.32
CA PRO A 405 -8.23 29.14 1.35
C PRO A 405 -6.87 29.28 2.05
N SER A 406 -6.31 30.48 1.96
CA SER A 406 -5.33 31.00 2.90
C SER A 406 -5.97 31.04 4.30
N LEU A 407 -5.87 29.94 5.04
CA LEU A 407 -6.36 29.82 6.41
C LEU A 407 -5.20 29.46 7.33
N PHE A 408 -4.24 30.38 7.42
CA PHE A 408 -3.26 30.50 8.51
C PHE A 408 -2.63 31.90 8.42
N LEU A 409 -3.42 32.92 8.77
CA LEU A 409 -2.92 34.22 9.19
C LEU A 409 -3.68 34.58 10.46
N LEU A 410 -3.02 34.39 11.60
CA LEU A 410 -3.42 34.96 12.88
C LEU A 410 -3.53 36.47 12.71
N SER A 411 -4.73 37.00 12.93
CA SER A 411 -4.99 38.41 13.22
C SER A 411 -5.47 38.50 14.68
N PRO A 412 -5.29 39.65 15.35
CA PRO A 412 -5.32 39.75 16.79
C PRO A 412 -6.72 39.55 17.35
N ILE A 413 -6.76 38.90 18.51
CA ILE A 413 -7.94 38.69 19.35
C ILE A 413 -8.40 40.07 19.84
N GLU A 414 -9.57 40.52 19.38
CA GLU A 414 -10.39 41.47 20.12
C GLU A 414 -11.11 40.67 21.22
N GLU A 415 -10.98 41.16 22.45
CA GLU A 415 -11.68 40.68 23.63
C GLU A 415 -13.15 41.08 23.51
N ASP A 416 -14.04 40.10 23.27
CA ASP A 416 -15.45 40.22 23.60
C ASP A 416 -15.72 39.27 24.77
N ASP A 417 -15.90 39.88 25.93
CA ASP A 417 -16.48 39.28 27.13
C ASP A 417 -17.95 38.96 26.84
N ASP A 418 -18.31 37.68 26.78
CA ASP A 418 -19.68 37.25 27.02
C ASP A 418 -19.66 35.87 27.69
N ASP A 419 -20.24 35.85 28.89
CA ASP A 419 -20.46 34.73 29.79
C ASP A 419 -21.32 33.63 29.13
N ASP A 420 -20.86 32.36 29.17
CA ASP A 420 -21.72 31.17 29.17
C ASP A 420 -20.93 29.95 29.69
N ASP A 421 -21.21 29.56 30.93
CA ASP A 421 -20.45 28.63 31.79
C ASP A 421 -21.12 27.24 31.85
N ASP A 422 -21.29 26.57 30.70
CA ASP A 422 -21.94 25.24 30.61
C ASP A 422 -21.00 24.10 30.13
N GLY A 423 -19.70 24.36 29.98
CA GLY A 423 -18.74 23.41 29.41
C GLY A 423 -18.02 22.48 30.39
N LEU A 424 -18.22 22.62 31.70
CA LEU A 424 -17.36 21.98 32.72
C LEU A 424 -17.90 20.65 33.31
N GLU A 425 -19.15 20.24 33.03
CA GLU A 425 -19.69 18.99 33.58
C GLU A 425 -19.09 17.72 32.93
N GLU A 426 -18.75 17.74 31.64
CA GLU A 426 -18.31 16.52 30.94
C GLU A 426 -16.89 16.08 31.33
N SER A 427 -16.02 17.04 31.67
CA SER A 427 -14.66 16.78 32.17
C SER A 427 -14.65 16.14 33.57
N SER A 428 -15.66 16.44 34.39
CA SER A 428 -15.80 15.88 35.74
C SER A 428 -16.22 14.40 35.75
N SER A 429 -17.03 13.98 34.76
CA SER A 429 -17.51 12.61 34.58
C SER A 429 -16.37 11.63 34.28
N TRP A 430 -15.45 12.00 33.38
CA TRP A 430 -14.26 11.20 33.07
C TRP A 430 -13.32 11.05 34.27
N ARG A 431 -13.16 12.12 35.06
CA ARG A 431 -12.31 12.10 36.26
C ARG A 431 -12.92 11.28 37.41
N SER A 432 -14.25 11.21 37.50
CA SER A 432 -14.95 10.35 38.46
C SER A 432 -14.91 8.87 38.05
N ARG A 433 -14.96 8.55 36.74
CA ARG A 433 -14.83 7.18 36.22
C ARG A 433 -13.43 6.58 36.36
N MET A 434 -12.37 7.39 36.35
CA MET A 434 -11.01 6.89 36.62
C MET A 434 -10.78 6.54 38.09
N LYS A 435 -11.59 7.07 39.02
CA LYS A 435 -11.50 6.72 40.45
C LYS A 435 -12.18 5.39 40.80
N SER A 436 -13.08 4.89 39.94
CA SER A 436 -13.89 3.71 40.22
C SER A 436 -13.23 2.40 39.73
N GLY A 437 -12.01 2.10 40.15
CA GLY A 437 -11.42 0.73 40.07
C GLY A 437 -11.56 -0.01 38.74
N THR A 438 -11.70 0.70 37.62
CA THR A 438 -12.06 0.12 36.32
C THR A 438 -10.90 -0.74 35.85
N THR A 439 -11.14 -2.03 35.68
CA THR A 439 -10.07 -2.94 35.29
C THR A 439 -9.59 -2.61 33.87
N PRO A 440 -8.29 -2.78 33.54
CA PRO A 440 -7.79 -2.56 32.19
C PRO A 440 -8.55 -3.36 31.12
N ALA A 441 -9.11 -4.52 31.48
CA ALA A 441 -9.96 -5.33 30.62
C ALA A 441 -11.29 -4.63 30.27
N GLN A 442 -11.95 -3.99 31.24
CA GLN A 442 -13.17 -3.21 31.00
C GLN A 442 -12.89 -1.96 30.14
N LEU A 443 -11.75 -1.31 30.34
CA LEU A 443 -11.31 -0.20 29.50
C LEU A 443 -11.09 -0.64 28.04
N LEU A 444 -10.51 -1.83 27.84
CA LEU A 444 -10.36 -2.44 26.52
C LEU A 444 -11.72 -2.81 25.90
N GLU A 445 -12.64 -3.36 26.68
CA GLU A 445 -14.01 -3.68 26.20
C GLU A 445 -14.80 -2.42 25.82
N GLU A 446 -14.73 -1.36 26.63
CA GLU A 446 -15.34 -0.06 26.29
C GLU A 446 -14.70 0.55 25.04
N LEU A 447 -13.37 0.46 24.89
CA LEU A 447 -12.68 0.94 23.70
C LEU A 447 -13.10 0.15 22.45
N ILE A 448 -13.19 -1.18 22.54
CA ILE A 448 -13.70 -2.04 21.47
C ILE A 448 -15.15 -1.67 21.15
N GLY A 449 -15.99 -1.45 22.18
CA GLY A 449 -17.37 -1.00 22.04
C GLY A 449 -17.50 0.34 21.33
N ALA A 450 -16.69 1.33 21.72
CA ALA A 450 -16.65 2.66 21.11
C ALA A 450 -16.18 2.61 19.65
N VAL A 451 -15.17 1.78 19.33
CA VAL A 451 -14.71 1.56 17.96
C VAL A 451 -15.78 0.87 17.12
N CYS A 452 -16.49 -0.11 17.68
CA CYS A 452 -17.62 -0.76 17.03
C CYS A 452 -18.77 0.22 16.78
N ALA A 453 -19.06 1.11 17.75
CA ALA A 453 -20.08 2.15 17.60
C ALA A 453 -19.70 3.17 16.52
N LEU A 454 -18.47 3.70 16.53
CA LEU A 454 -17.95 4.58 15.47
C LEU A 454 -17.97 3.91 14.10
N HIS A 455 -17.67 2.60 14.03
CA HIS A 455 -17.76 1.85 12.79
C HIS A 455 -19.20 1.74 12.28
N LEU A 456 -20.18 1.55 13.17
CA LEU A 456 -21.60 1.51 12.85
C LEU A 456 -22.12 2.88 12.41
N GLU A 457 -21.72 3.97 13.07
CA GLU A 457 -22.07 5.34 12.72
C GLU A 457 -21.57 5.70 11.32
N ALA A 458 -20.28 5.46 11.04
CA ALA A 458 -19.69 5.71 9.73
C ALA A 458 -20.31 4.83 8.61
N LYS A 459 -20.94 3.71 8.97
CA LYS A 459 -21.69 2.85 8.03
C LYS A 459 -23.09 3.41 7.72
N LYS A 460 -23.68 4.22 8.60
CA LYS A 460 -24.93 4.96 8.33
C LYS A 460 -24.67 6.08 7.33
N GLU A 461 -23.61 6.87 7.52
CA GLU A 461 -23.28 8.00 6.63
C GLU A 461 -22.92 7.55 5.20
N THR A 462 -22.13 6.49 5.07
CA THR A 462 -21.80 5.92 3.74
C THR A 462 -22.98 5.25 3.03
N LYS A 463 -24.08 4.95 3.74
CA LYS A 463 -25.34 4.56 3.09
C LYS A 463 -26.04 5.77 2.52
N VAL A 464 -26.07 6.91 3.21
CA VAL A 464 -26.75 8.14 2.74
C VAL A 464 -26.07 8.66 1.47
N SER A 465 -24.74 8.71 1.42
CA SER A 465 -23.98 9.20 0.25
C SER A 465 -23.97 8.25 -0.97
N ARG A 466 -24.65 7.11 -0.92
CA ARG A 466 -24.78 6.16 -2.05
C ARG A 466 -26.17 6.25 -2.70
N TRP A 467 -27.10 6.98 -2.10
CA TRP A 467 -28.43 7.27 -2.64
C TRP A 467 -28.55 8.66 -3.26
N GLU A 468 -27.53 9.50 -3.08
CA GLU A 468 -27.26 10.72 -3.85
C GLU A 468 -26.16 10.44 -4.89
#